data_AF-A0AAN9XXK7-F1
#
_entry.id   AF-A0AAN9XXK7-F1
#
_cell.length_a   1.000
_cell.length_b   1.000
_cell.length_c   1.000
_cell.angle_alpha   90.00
_cell.angle_beta   90.00
_cell.angle_gamma   90.00
#
_symmetry.space_group_name_H-M   'P 1'
#
loop_
_entity.id
_entity.type
_entity.pdbx_description
1 polymer ?
#
loop_
_entity_poly.entity_id
_entity_poly.type
_entity_poly.pdbx_seq_one_letter_code
_entity_poly.pdbx_strand_id
1 'polypeptide(L)'
;MDAATIFGLTPEIFSSTQISQLGNLSESGDLTTAVNQYIRNFQTENHVKIISYTVTDNFEKDQHHGFSGVARMKFEYEMDRKKDLRQVRKKESGQVILKVPSLAPLYPLILMMDRSLFDREIFVYEKILPELYRLGQCKPFAPILYTVTKEKVLVLEDLSVDKFIPRDHTDWLDLNECRITLEVLARYHALGYKYLQSLSKNDPSRSLISLGPLVRESIQTIDEFYEIIKPHLSQQLQQKIIQLKEELQNTNISKLIHPRENSMLVLIHGDFRTGNILFKYDNNDLICEVKILDWQLTREASPVLELMFFFLNSISIETIKTHVNDLLNFYLEKLNNELISLNIDRSYSKAELDADMIYYKYRYFDLVCGIFERMINLAEPGTKRDSYIFSAVKWLNYLNENEII
;
A
#
# COMPACT_ATOMS: atom_id res chain seq x y z
N MET A 1 27.57 10.68 3.63
CA MET A 1 27.82 12.08 3.25
C MET A 1 27.46 12.23 1.79
N ASP A 2 26.43 12.94 1.37
CA ASP A 2 25.23 13.41 2.05
C ASP A 2 24.19 13.56 0.94
N ALA A 3 22.98 13.02 1.15
CA ALA A 3 21.83 13.36 0.30
C ALA A 3 21.40 14.83 0.52
N ALA A 4 22.00 15.54 1.49
CA ALA A 4 21.63 16.88 1.95
C ALA A 4 21.77 18.03 0.93
N THR A 5 21.86 17.78 -0.37
CA THR A 5 21.78 18.87 -1.36
C THR A 5 21.10 18.45 -2.66
N ILE A 6 20.26 17.41 -2.68
CA ILE A 6 19.64 16.97 -3.94
C ILE A 6 18.42 17.85 -4.32
N PHE A 7 17.71 18.51 -3.39
CA PHE A 7 16.54 19.33 -3.80
C PHE A 7 16.36 20.74 -3.22
N GLY A 8 17.01 21.17 -2.13
CA GLY A 8 17.06 22.61 -1.71
C GLY A 8 15.74 23.41 -1.85
N LEU A 9 14.59 22.83 -1.52
CA LEU A 9 13.26 23.36 -1.88
C LEU A 9 12.81 24.43 -0.87
N THR A 10 12.86 25.71 -1.24
CA THR A 10 11.99 26.76 -0.69
C THR A 10 11.43 27.65 -1.81
N PRO A 11 10.23 28.23 -1.64
CA PRO A 11 9.41 28.68 -2.75
C PRO A 11 9.64 30.15 -3.09
N GLU A 12 9.65 30.50 -4.38
CA GLU A 12 8.87 31.65 -4.88
C GLU A 12 8.74 31.66 -6.42
N ILE A 13 7.46 31.68 -6.83
CA ILE A 13 6.84 32.42 -7.93
C ILE A 13 7.38 32.23 -9.36
N PHE A 14 6.55 31.63 -10.21
CA PHE A 14 6.53 31.95 -11.65
C PHE A 14 5.10 32.23 -12.13
N SER A 15 4.98 33.14 -13.10
CA SER A 15 3.78 33.88 -13.46
C SER A 15 2.76 33.09 -14.30
N SER A 16 1.52 33.61 -14.31
CA SER A 16 0.30 33.03 -14.91
C SER A 16 0.41 32.64 -16.38
N THR A 17 1.41 33.12 -17.12
CA THR A 17 1.64 32.80 -18.53
C THR A 17 2.37 31.46 -18.73
N GLN A 18 3.04 30.92 -17.70
CA GLN A 18 3.68 29.59 -17.75
C GLN A 18 2.70 28.47 -17.33
N ILE A 19 1.62 28.83 -16.64
CA ILE A 19 0.54 27.92 -16.21
C ILE A 19 -0.28 27.43 -17.41
N SER A 20 -0.44 28.22 -18.47
CA SER A 20 -1.19 27.82 -19.67
C SER A 20 -0.47 26.80 -20.55
N GLN A 21 0.86 26.70 -20.46
CA GLN A 21 1.64 25.72 -21.25
C GLN A 21 1.64 24.32 -20.62
N LEU A 22 1.32 24.21 -19.32
CA LEU A 22 1.09 22.93 -18.62
C LEU A 22 -0.35 22.42 -18.80
N GLY A 23 -1.28 23.29 -19.25
CA GLY A 23 -2.61 22.87 -19.71
C GLY A 23 -2.58 21.91 -20.90
N ASN A 24 -1.45 21.80 -21.59
CA ASN A 24 -1.24 20.87 -22.71
C ASN A 24 -0.67 19.49 -22.29
N LEU A 25 -0.56 19.21 -20.99
CA LEU A 25 -0.36 17.85 -20.48
C LEU A 25 -1.53 16.91 -20.88
N SER A 26 -2.70 17.48 -21.22
CA SER A 26 -3.89 16.74 -21.67
C SER A 26 -3.90 16.36 -23.15
N GLU A 27 -2.96 16.83 -23.98
CA GLU A 27 -3.02 16.57 -25.44
C GLU A 27 -1.84 15.76 -26.00
N SER A 28 -0.76 15.51 -25.25
CA SER A 28 0.43 14.81 -25.80
C SER A 28 0.79 13.47 -25.14
N GLY A 29 0.30 13.17 -23.93
CA GLY A 29 0.49 11.85 -23.31
C GLY A 29 1.95 11.44 -23.03
N ASP A 30 2.91 12.36 -23.02
CA ASP A 30 4.34 12.00 -22.98
C ASP A 30 5.05 12.48 -21.69
N LEU A 31 5.22 11.56 -20.74
CA LEU A 31 5.94 11.72 -19.48
C LEU A 31 7.37 12.27 -19.68
N THR A 32 7.95 11.99 -20.85
CA THR A 32 9.25 12.48 -21.31
C THR A 32 9.28 14.01 -21.31
N THR A 33 8.21 14.69 -21.71
CA THR A 33 8.17 16.17 -21.78
C THR A 33 8.12 16.80 -20.38
N ALA A 34 7.37 16.19 -19.45
CA ALA A 34 7.28 16.64 -18.06
C ALA A 34 8.63 16.51 -17.32
N VAL A 35 9.31 15.38 -17.52
CA VAL A 35 10.67 15.14 -17.02
C VAL A 35 11.67 16.13 -17.65
N ASN A 36 11.56 16.43 -18.94
CA ASN A 36 12.42 17.42 -19.62
C ASN A 36 12.25 18.84 -19.08
N GLN A 37 11.03 19.27 -18.80
CA GLN A 37 10.75 20.59 -18.21
C GLN A 37 11.28 20.68 -16.78
N TYR A 38 11.18 19.59 -16.02
CA TYR A 38 11.75 19.46 -14.69
C TYR A 38 13.29 19.62 -14.70
N ILE A 39 13.96 18.96 -15.64
CA ILE A 39 15.42 19.06 -15.83
C ILE A 39 15.85 20.46 -16.30
N ARG A 40 15.07 21.11 -17.17
CA ARG A 40 15.37 22.46 -17.68
C ARG A 40 15.18 23.55 -16.62
N ASN A 41 14.21 23.41 -15.71
CA ASN A 41 14.01 24.36 -14.61
C ASN A 41 15.06 24.22 -13.48
N PHE A 42 15.79 23.10 -13.42
CA PHE A 42 16.95 22.89 -12.55
C PHE A 42 18.17 23.76 -12.92
N GLN A 43 18.17 24.36 -14.13
CA GLN A 43 19.33 25.10 -14.68
C GLN A 43 19.59 26.47 -14.02
N THR A 44 19.11 26.73 -12.80
CA THR A 44 19.37 27.99 -12.09
C THR A 44 20.16 27.86 -10.78
N GLU A 45 20.56 26.66 -10.34
CA GLU A 45 21.57 26.49 -9.27
C GLU A 45 22.58 25.35 -9.57
N ASN A 46 23.86 25.59 -9.31
CA ASN A 46 25.03 24.96 -9.99
C ASN A 46 25.38 23.50 -9.60
N HIS A 47 26.02 22.79 -10.56
CA HIS A 47 26.94 21.62 -10.48
C HIS A 47 26.49 20.26 -11.03
N VAL A 48 25.23 20.09 -11.47
CA VAL A 48 24.76 18.83 -12.08
C VAL A 48 24.05 19.12 -13.40
N LYS A 49 24.44 18.43 -14.49
CA LYS A 49 23.80 18.55 -15.80
C LYS A 49 23.36 17.18 -16.28
N ILE A 50 22.05 16.95 -16.43
CA ILE A 50 21.54 15.75 -17.07
C ILE A 50 21.85 15.80 -18.57
N ILE A 51 22.46 14.73 -19.07
CA ILE A 51 22.95 14.56 -20.44
C ILE A 51 21.87 13.93 -21.31
N SER A 52 21.25 12.88 -20.78
CA SER A 52 20.27 12.04 -21.47
C SER A 52 19.40 11.34 -20.42
N TYR A 53 18.21 10.92 -20.84
CA TYR A 53 17.38 10.02 -20.05
C TYR A 53 16.45 9.22 -20.96
N THR A 54 15.98 8.11 -20.45
CA THR A 54 14.96 7.25 -21.06
C THR A 54 13.91 6.91 -20.03
N VAL A 55 12.66 6.95 -20.44
CA VAL A 55 11.53 6.47 -19.65
C VAL A 55 11.10 5.15 -20.26
N THR A 56 11.11 4.10 -19.45
CA THR A 56 10.49 2.83 -19.78
C THR A 56 9.22 2.72 -19.00
N ASP A 57 8.11 2.74 -19.73
CA ASP A 57 6.81 2.50 -19.17
C ASP A 57 6.67 1.02 -18.87
N ASN A 58 6.51 0.71 -17.59
CA ASN A 58 5.81 -0.49 -17.17
C ASN A 58 4.32 -0.14 -16.99
N PHE A 59 3.73 0.58 -17.95
CA PHE A 59 2.28 0.48 -18.18
C PHE A 59 2.00 -0.92 -18.74
N GLU A 60 2.36 -1.96 -17.99
CA GLU A 60 1.75 -3.24 -18.26
C GLU A 60 0.25 -2.98 -18.13
N LYS A 61 -0.47 -3.32 -19.19
CA LYS A 61 -1.93 -3.52 -19.21
C LYS A 61 -2.32 -4.68 -18.28
N ASP A 62 -1.60 -4.87 -17.19
CA ASP A 62 -1.95 -5.77 -16.12
C ASP A 62 -3.06 -5.06 -15.38
N GLN A 63 -4.25 -5.63 -15.51
CA GLN A 63 -5.54 -5.12 -15.04
C GLN A 63 -5.62 -4.94 -13.51
N HIS A 64 -4.48 -4.90 -12.80
CA HIS A 64 -4.34 -5.12 -11.37
C HIS A 64 -3.49 -4.08 -10.64
N HIS A 65 -2.82 -3.15 -11.34
CA HIS A 65 -2.09 -2.06 -10.69
C HIS A 65 -2.92 -0.78 -10.59
N GLY A 66 -3.72 -0.69 -9.52
CA GLY A 66 -4.06 0.55 -8.80
C GLY A 66 -4.61 1.76 -9.57
N PHE A 67 -4.92 2.81 -8.81
CA PHE A 67 -5.40 4.08 -9.33
C PHE A 67 -4.23 4.99 -9.82
N SER A 68 -3.08 4.43 -10.22
CA SER A 68 -1.90 5.24 -10.57
C SER A 68 -1.04 4.60 -11.66
N GLY A 69 -0.39 5.44 -12.45
CA GLY A 69 0.61 5.03 -13.45
C GLY A 69 2.01 4.99 -12.85
N VAL A 70 2.81 3.99 -13.22
CA VAL A 70 4.19 3.83 -12.76
C VAL A 70 5.12 3.67 -13.96
N ALA A 71 6.17 4.48 -14.00
CA ALA A 71 7.20 4.41 -15.03
C ALA A 71 8.59 4.41 -14.38
N ARG A 72 9.57 3.79 -15.05
CA ARG A 72 10.98 3.84 -14.64
C ARG A 72 11.72 4.82 -15.53
N MET A 73 12.46 5.74 -14.93
CA MET A 73 13.31 6.69 -15.64
C MET A 73 14.78 6.36 -15.35
N LYS A 74 15.56 6.11 -16.40
CA LYS A 74 17.02 6.00 -16.36
C LYS A 74 17.63 7.29 -16.91
N PHE A 75 18.69 7.80 -16.30
CA PHE A 75 19.31 9.06 -16.73
C PHE A 75 20.82 9.05 -16.58
N GLU A 76 21.50 9.85 -17.40
CA GLU A 76 22.92 10.15 -17.31
C GLU A 76 23.12 11.61 -16.92
N TYR A 77 24.09 11.89 -16.06
CA TYR A 77 24.38 13.24 -15.61
C TYR A 77 25.89 13.50 -15.44
N GLU A 78 26.30 14.76 -15.59
CA GLU A 78 27.66 15.24 -15.28
C GLU A 78 27.63 16.05 -13.98
N MET A 79 28.60 15.79 -13.09
CA MET A 79 28.83 16.63 -11.91
C MET A 79 30.18 17.34 -11.96
N ASP A 80 30.21 18.62 -11.55
CA ASP A 80 31.45 19.35 -11.30
C ASP A 80 31.96 19.09 -9.87
N ARG A 81 33.09 18.38 -9.72
CA ARG A 81 33.74 18.21 -8.43
C ARG A 81 34.55 19.45 -8.06
N LYS A 82 34.08 20.21 -7.06
CA LYS A 82 34.77 21.40 -6.47
C LYS A 82 36.19 21.15 -5.92
N LYS A 83 36.75 19.94 -5.97
CA LYS A 83 38.03 19.59 -5.34
C LYS A 83 39.14 19.05 -6.25
N ASP A 84 38.90 18.89 -7.56
CA ASP A 84 39.97 18.49 -8.48
C ASP A 84 40.49 19.69 -9.29
N LEU A 85 41.79 19.97 -9.15
CA LEU A 85 42.52 21.00 -9.92
C LEU A 85 42.58 20.71 -11.44
N ARG A 86 42.08 19.54 -11.84
CA ARG A 86 41.77 19.17 -13.24
C ARG A 86 40.26 19.05 -13.32
N GLN A 87 39.58 19.93 -14.05
CA GLN A 87 38.14 19.87 -14.31
C GLN A 87 37.76 18.58 -15.08
N VAL A 88 37.76 17.43 -14.39
CA VAL A 88 37.29 16.17 -14.96
C VAL A 88 35.79 16.08 -14.67
N ARG A 89 34.98 16.42 -15.66
CA ARG A 89 33.54 16.15 -15.62
C ARG A 89 33.33 14.65 -15.63
N LYS A 90 32.82 14.10 -14.53
CA LYS A 90 32.52 12.67 -14.44
C LYS A 90 31.08 12.46 -14.88
N LYS A 91 30.89 11.59 -15.87
CA LYS A 91 29.57 11.08 -16.25
C LYS A 91 29.17 9.97 -15.28
N GLU A 92 27.98 10.07 -14.73
CA GLU A 92 27.35 9.07 -13.89
C GLU A 92 25.95 8.77 -14.43
N SER A 93 25.38 7.65 -14.01
CA SER A 93 24.00 7.28 -14.36
C SER A 93 23.21 6.95 -13.10
N GLY A 94 21.90 7.12 -13.20
CA GLY A 94 20.95 6.85 -12.12
C GLY A 94 19.63 6.32 -12.67
N GLN A 95 18.80 5.80 -11.77
CA GLN A 95 17.44 5.40 -12.09
C GLN A 95 16.47 5.70 -10.94
N VAL A 96 15.24 6.05 -11.30
CA VAL A 96 14.16 6.40 -10.38
C VAL A 96 12.83 5.84 -10.88
N ILE A 97 11.88 5.71 -9.96
CA ILE A 97 10.47 5.43 -10.28
C ILE A 97 9.70 6.73 -10.28
N LEU A 98 8.88 6.92 -11.32
CA LEU A 98 7.93 8.01 -11.46
C LEU A 98 6.53 7.45 -11.26
N LYS A 99 5.79 7.96 -10.28
CA LYS A 99 4.40 7.57 -10.04
C LYS A 99 3.47 8.77 -10.25
N VAL A 100 2.45 8.58 -11.07
CA VAL A 100 1.50 9.61 -11.51
C VAL A 100 0.06 9.19 -11.16
N PRO A 101 -0.87 10.14 -10.96
CA PRO A 101 -2.28 9.78 -10.78
C PRO A 101 -2.80 9.08 -12.05
N SER A 102 -3.77 8.18 -11.92
CA SER A 102 -4.32 7.51 -13.10
C SER A 102 -4.98 8.52 -14.03
N LEU A 103 -4.66 8.39 -15.32
CA LEU A 103 -5.26 9.17 -16.41
C LEU A 103 -6.40 8.40 -17.09
N ALA A 104 -6.78 7.23 -16.57
CA ALA A 104 -7.84 6.43 -17.14
C ALA A 104 -9.17 7.22 -17.12
N PRO A 105 -9.98 7.19 -18.20
CA PRO A 105 -11.31 7.82 -18.22
C PRO A 105 -12.28 7.02 -17.34
N LEU A 106 -12.09 7.11 -16.02
CA LEU A 106 -12.96 6.52 -15.02
C LEU A 106 -14.17 7.46 -14.79
N TYR A 107 -15.27 6.92 -14.26
CA TYR A 107 -16.44 7.74 -13.89
C TYR A 107 -16.04 8.88 -12.94
N PRO A 108 -16.70 10.05 -12.97
CA PRO A 108 -16.32 11.21 -12.16
C PRO A 108 -16.13 10.95 -10.65
N LEU A 109 -16.94 10.06 -10.07
CA LEU A 109 -16.81 9.62 -8.67
C LEU A 109 -15.51 8.84 -8.41
N ILE A 110 -15.16 7.93 -9.32
CA ILE A 110 -13.94 7.12 -9.25
C ILE A 110 -12.71 8.02 -9.45
N LEU A 111 -12.76 9.01 -10.36
CA LEU A 111 -11.70 10.01 -10.54
C LEU A 111 -11.50 10.90 -9.30
N MET A 112 -12.59 11.26 -8.60
CA MET A 112 -12.50 12.02 -7.34
C MET A 112 -11.90 11.17 -6.21
N MET A 113 -12.29 9.90 -6.13
CA MET A 113 -11.70 8.95 -5.18
C MET A 113 -10.21 8.75 -5.47
N ASP A 114 -9.86 8.44 -6.71
CA ASP A 114 -8.48 8.31 -7.19
C ASP A 114 -7.62 9.51 -6.79
N ARG A 115 -8.03 10.74 -7.13
CA ARG A 115 -7.29 11.95 -6.73
C ARG A 115 -7.11 12.06 -5.21
N SER A 116 -8.12 11.70 -4.42
CA SER A 116 -8.00 11.72 -2.96
C SER A 116 -7.04 10.65 -2.42
N LEU A 117 -6.98 9.48 -3.06
CA LEU A 117 -6.07 8.38 -2.70
C LEU A 117 -4.63 8.72 -3.07
N PHE A 118 -4.42 9.37 -4.22
CA PHE A 118 -3.10 9.79 -4.65
C PHE A 118 -2.57 10.99 -3.82
N ASP A 119 -3.43 11.94 -3.46
CA ASP A 119 -3.08 13.02 -2.52
C ASP A 119 -2.71 12.48 -1.13
N ARG A 120 -3.41 11.41 -0.70
CA ARG A 120 -3.04 10.69 0.52
C ARG A 120 -1.68 10.02 0.40
N GLU A 121 -1.37 9.36 -0.72
CA GLU A 121 -0.06 8.74 -0.92
C GLU A 121 1.07 9.78 -0.85
N ILE A 122 0.90 10.93 -1.52
CA ILE A 122 1.82 12.06 -1.44
C ILE A 122 2.01 12.50 0.02
N PHE A 123 0.92 12.68 0.75
CA PHE A 123 0.97 13.06 2.17
C PHE A 123 1.72 12.02 3.02
N VAL A 124 1.53 10.73 2.74
CA VAL A 124 2.22 9.65 3.45
C VAL A 124 3.72 9.72 3.22
N TYR A 125 4.18 9.87 1.97
CA TYR A 125 5.60 9.98 1.66
C TYR A 125 6.25 11.28 2.16
N GLU A 126 5.57 12.42 2.03
CA GLU A 126 6.14 13.72 2.41
C GLU A 126 6.15 13.97 3.93
N LYS A 127 5.17 13.41 4.66
CA LYS A 127 4.94 13.76 6.07
C LYS A 127 4.98 12.57 7.01
N ILE A 128 4.19 11.53 6.73
CA ILE A 128 4.02 10.42 7.67
C ILE A 128 5.30 9.57 7.75
N LEU A 129 5.76 8.99 6.64
CA LEU A 129 6.90 8.07 6.63
C LEU A 129 8.18 8.69 7.22
N PRO A 130 8.59 9.93 6.86
CA PRO A 130 9.75 10.57 7.49
C PRO A 130 9.61 10.72 9.00
N GLU A 131 8.41 11.06 9.47
CA GLU A 131 8.13 11.19 10.89
C GLU A 131 8.16 9.83 11.61
N LEU A 132 7.62 8.77 11.01
CA LEU A 132 7.72 7.41 11.55
C LEU A 132 9.18 6.97 11.69
N TYR A 133 10.01 7.20 10.68
CA TYR A 133 11.44 6.86 10.73
C TYR A 133 12.18 7.67 11.80
N ARG A 134 11.83 8.94 11.98
CA ARG A 134 12.37 9.79 13.05
C ARG A 134 11.96 9.30 14.44
N LEU A 135 10.69 8.94 14.63
CA LEU A 135 10.15 8.43 15.89
C LEU A 135 10.75 7.09 16.30
N GLY A 136 11.01 6.22 15.32
CA GLY A 136 11.56 4.88 15.52
C GLY A 136 13.08 4.78 15.45
N GLN A 137 13.77 5.82 14.96
CA GLN A 137 15.20 5.76 14.60
C GLN A 137 15.53 4.52 13.76
N CYS A 138 14.63 4.15 12.86
CA CYS A 138 14.68 2.90 12.12
C CYS A 138 15.09 3.11 10.66
N LYS A 139 15.49 2.02 10.01
CA LYS A 139 15.67 2.02 8.56
C LYS A 139 14.32 2.22 7.86
N PRO A 140 14.30 2.88 6.68
CA PRO A 140 13.10 2.98 5.87
C PRO A 140 12.53 1.61 5.49
N PHE A 141 11.21 1.46 5.55
CA PHE A 141 10.50 0.27 5.07
C PHE A 141 9.68 0.55 3.79
N ALA A 142 9.84 1.74 3.21
CA ALA A 142 9.30 2.15 1.92
C ALA A 142 10.43 2.64 0.99
N PRO A 143 10.20 2.77 -0.33
CA PRO A 143 11.08 3.52 -1.20
C PRO A 143 11.33 4.93 -0.66
N ILE A 144 12.56 5.44 -0.81
CA ILE A 144 12.83 6.83 -0.51
C ILE A 144 12.08 7.74 -1.49
N LEU A 145 11.36 8.73 -0.95
CA LEU A 145 10.86 9.86 -1.74
C LEU A 145 12.03 10.83 -2.01
N TYR A 146 12.33 11.04 -3.28
CA TYR A 146 13.27 12.07 -3.70
C TYR A 146 12.58 13.44 -3.73
N THR A 147 11.43 13.54 -4.40
CA THR A 147 10.67 14.79 -4.50
C THR A 147 9.24 14.55 -4.99
N VAL A 148 8.38 15.57 -4.83
CA VAL A 148 7.06 15.65 -5.47
C VAL A 148 7.07 16.85 -6.42
N THR A 149 6.69 16.64 -7.68
CA THR A 149 6.63 17.75 -8.64
C THR A 149 5.40 18.65 -8.41
N LYS A 150 5.36 19.83 -9.03
CA LYS A 150 4.19 20.74 -8.95
C LYS A 150 2.92 20.11 -9.52
N GLU A 151 3.09 19.21 -10.49
CA GLU A 151 2.05 18.42 -11.14
C GLU A 151 1.72 17.14 -10.36
N LYS A 152 2.20 17.03 -9.12
CA LYS A 152 1.98 15.92 -8.19
C LYS A 152 2.63 14.59 -8.62
N VAL A 153 3.69 14.60 -9.42
CA VAL A 153 4.42 13.35 -9.72
C VAL A 153 5.33 12.98 -8.56
N LEU A 154 5.20 11.75 -8.04
CA LEU A 154 6.11 11.19 -7.04
C LEU A 154 7.37 10.68 -7.74
N VAL A 155 8.54 11.16 -7.31
CA VAL A 155 9.85 10.65 -7.75
C VAL A 155 10.43 9.81 -6.63
N LEU A 156 10.46 8.49 -6.82
CA LEU A 156 10.80 7.51 -5.81
C LEU A 156 12.09 6.76 -6.16
N GLU A 157 12.73 6.21 -5.13
CA GLU A 157 13.80 5.22 -5.26
C GLU A 157 13.35 4.01 -6.07
N ASP A 158 14.19 3.62 -7.04
CA ASP A 158 14.03 2.37 -7.75
C ASP A 158 14.73 1.24 -6.98
N LEU A 159 13.97 0.53 -6.16
CA LEU A 159 14.47 -0.55 -5.32
C LEU A 159 15.04 -1.74 -6.12
N SER A 160 14.80 -1.81 -7.43
CA SER A 160 15.44 -2.82 -8.28
C SER A 160 16.96 -2.64 -8.41
N VAL A 161 17.49 -1.41 -8.20
CA VAL A 161 18.94 -1.16 -8.10
C VAL A 161 19.56 -2.04 -7.01
N ASP A 162 18.85 -2.14 -5.90
CA ASP A 162 19.28 -2.81 -4.68
C ASP A 162 18.82 -4.27 -4.59
N LYS A 163 18.40 -4.83 -5.74
CA LYS A 163 17.94 -6.21 -5.91
C LYS A 163 16.73 -6.59 -5.03
N PHE A 164 15.90 -5.62 -4.69
CA PHE A 164 14.57 -5.91 -4.18
C PHE A 164 13.71 -6.45 -5.32
N ILE A 165 13.04 -7.57 -5.08
CA ILE A 165 12.18 -8.22 -6.06
C ILE A 165 10.81 -8.49 -5.45
N PRO A 166 9.72 -8.37 -6.23
CA PRO A 166 8.42 -8.85 -5.78
C PRO A 166 8.46 -10.37 -5.68
N ARG A 167 7.55 -10.95 -4.89
CA ARG A 167 7.23 -12.36 -5.04
C ARG A 167 6.51 -12.58 -6.37
N ASP A 168 6.68 -13.75 -6.97
CA ASP A 168 5.85 -14.14 -8.12
C ASP A 168 4.37 -14.09 -7.72
N HIS A 169 3.53 -13.46 -8.54
CA HIS A 169 2.12 -13.19 -8.26
C HIS A 169 1.27 -14.46 -8.16
N THR A 170 1.80 -15.62 -8.55
CA THR A 170 1.15 -16.93 -8.39
C THR A 170 1.41 -17.60 -7.06
N ASP A 171 2.37 -17.11 -6.28
CA ASP A 171 2.91 -17.83 -5.14
C ASP A 171 2.44 -17.23 -3.80
N TRP A 172 1.92 -18.11 -2.94
CA TRP A 172 1.67 -17.80 -1.54
C TRP A 172 2.99 -17.62 -0.80
N LEU A 173 3.00 -16.76 0.21
CA LEU A 173 4.16 -16.64 1.11
C LEU A 173 4.33 -17.92 1.93
N ASP A 174 5.58 -18.34 2.10
CA ASP A 174 5.93 -19.36 3.07
C ASP A 174 5.88 -18.83 4.51
N LEU A 175 6.05 -19.73 5.50
CA LEU A 175 5.93 -19.34 6.90
C LEU A 175 7.02 -18.37 7.37
N ASN A 176 8.23 -18.47 6.82
CA ASN A 176 9.35 -17.59 7.15
C ASN A 176 9.13 -16.19 6.56
N GLU A 177 8.72 -16.14 5.29
CA GLU A 177 8.28 -14.94 4.59
C GLU A 177 7.16 -14.21 5.33
N CYS A 178 6.16 -14.95 5.81
CA CYS A 178 5.07 -14.41 6.62
C CYS A 178 5.60 -13.77 7.90
N ARG A 179 6.51 -14.43 8.62
CA ARG A 179 7.07 -13.89 9.87
C ARG A 179 7.85 -12.60 9.65
N ILE A 180 8.75 -12.57 8.68
CA ILE A 180 9.55 -11.37 8.39
C ILE A 180 8.64 -10.21 7.96
N THR A 181 7.63 -10.51 7.14
CA THR A 181 6.62 -9.52 6.72
C THR A 181 5.82 -8.98 7.91
N LEU A 182 5.35 -9.85 8.80
CA LEU A 182 4.62 -9.47 10.00
C LEU A 182 5.46 -8.70 11.01
N GLU A 183 6.78 -8.92 11.06
CA GLU A 183 7.69 -8.13 11.89
C GLU A 183 7.77 -6.68 11.40
N VAL A 184 7.92 -6.46 10.08
CA VAL A 184 7.89 -5.11 9.50
C VAL A 184 6.53 -4.46 9.70
N LEU A 185 5.44 -5.21 9.53
CA LEU A 185 4.08 -4.73 9.78
C LEU A 185 3.86 -4.31 11.23
N ALA A 186 4.31 -5.13 12.19
CA ALA A 186 4.22 -4.84 13.61
C ALA A 186 4.98 -3.57 13.99
N ARG A 187 6.18 -3.37 13.44
CA ARG A 187 6.94 -2.11 13.60
C ARG A 187 6.18 -0.92 13.03
N TYR A 188 5.68 -1.04 11.81
CA TYR A 188 4.90 0.03 11.17
C TYR A 188 3.67 0.40 12.01
N HIS A 189 2.92 -0.59 12.51
CA HIS A 189 1.76 -0.37 13.38
C HIS A 189 2.13 0.30 14.71
N ALA A 190 3.22 -0.10 15.37
CA ALA A 190 3.68 0.54 16.61
C ALA A 190 4.08 2.01 16.38
N LEU A 191 4.80 2.29 15.28
CA LEU A 191 5.15 3.65 14.89
C LEU A 191 3.90 4.48 14.54
N GLY A 192 2.96 3.89 13.81
CA GLY A 192 1.69 4.49 13.46
C GLY A 192 0.85 4.83 14.70
N TYR A 193 0.79 3.92 15.68
CA TYR A 193 0.16 4.18 16.98
C TYR A 193 0.79 5.42 17.65
N LYS A 194 2.13 5.46 17.75
CA LYS A 194 2.85 6.58 18.35
C LYS A 194 2.56 7.91 17.64
N TYR A 195 2.59 7.89 16.31
CA TYR A 195 2.29 9.04 15.48
C TYR A 195 0.86 9.55 15.75
N LEU A 196 -0.14 8.67 15.77
CA LEU A 196 -1.52 9.04 16.04
C LEU A 196 -1.72 9.62 17.44
N GLN A 197 -1.00 9.13 18.46
CA GLN A 197 -1.01 9.71 19.80
C GLN A 197 -0.43 11.13 19.86
N SER A 198 0.48 11.47 18.93
CA SER A 198 1.05 12.82 18.85
C SER A 198 0.11 13.83 18.20
N LEU A 199 -0.87 13.37 17.41
CA LEU A 199 -1.84 14.22 16.73
C LEU A 199 -2.96 14.67 17.67
N SER A 200 -3.30 15.96 17.60
CA SER A 200 -4.51 16.46 18.26
C SER A 200 -5.77 15.82 17.66
N LYS A 201 -6.88 15.78 18.42
CA LYS A 201 -8.16 15.22 17.93
C LYS A 201 -8.69 15.93 16.68
N ASN A 202 -8.41 17.23 16.55
CA ASN A 202 -8.87 18.07 15.44
C ASN A 202 -7.77 18.28 14.38
N ASP A 203 -6.72 17.47 14.39
CA ASP A 203 -5.63 17.59 13.43
C ASP A 203 -6.16 17.36 12.00
N PRO A 204 -5.97 18.31 11.07
CA PRO A 204 -6.45 18.17 9.70
C PRO A 204 -5.91 16.92 9.00
N SER A 205 -4.73 16.43 9.38
CA SER A 205 -4.11 15.22 8.86
C SER A 205 -5.00 14.01 9.02
N ARG A 206 -5.78 13.94 10.12
CA ARG A 206 -6.72 12.83 10.38
C ARG A 206 -7.79 12.70 9.29
N SER A 207 -8.17 13.80 8.63
CA SER A 207 -9.12 13.76 7.51
C SER A 207 -8.53 13.06 6.28
N LEU A 208 -7.24 13.26 5.99
CA LEU A 208 -6.55 12.65 4.86
C LEU A 208 -6.39 11.14 5.04
N ILE A 209 -6.22 10.67 6.28
CA ILE A 209 -6.11 9.25 6.64
C ILE A 209 -7.44 8.64 7.12
N SER A 210 -8.58 9.26 6.78
CA SER A 210 -9.92 8.78 7.16
C SER A 210 -10.56 7.86 6.11
N LEU A 211 -11.54 7.05 6.53
CA LEU A 211 -12.14 5.95 5.76
C LEU A 211 -13.19 6.37 4.71
N GLY A 212 -13.58 7.65 4.64
CA GLY A 212 -14.85 8.14 4.07
C GLY A 212 -15.41 7.45 2.80
N PRO A 213 -14.68 7.32 1.68
CA PRO A 213 -15.25 6.84 0.41
C PRO A 213 -15.34 5.31 0.22
N LEU A 214 -14.44 4.52 0.83
CA LEU A 214 -14.23 3.10 0.49
C LEU A 214 -15.31 2.14 1.02
N VAL A 215 -16.21 2.64 1.86
CA VAL A 215 -17.15 1.86 2.68
C VAL A 215 -18.41 1.49 1.91
N ARG A 216 -18.80 2.34 0.96
CA ARG A 216 -20.11 2.26 0.30
C ARG A 216 -20.17 1.18 -0.78
N GLU A 217 -19.03 0.73 -1.29
CA GLU A 217 -18.95 -0.18 -2.44
C GLU A 217 -19.07 -1.67 -2.08
N SER A 218 -18.78 -2.09 -0.83
CA SER A 218 -18.58 -3.52 -0.52
C SER A 218 -19.86 -4.36 -0.36
N ILE A 219 -21.02 -3.76 -0.07
CA ILE A 219 -22.26 -4.54 0.13
C ILE A 219 -22.85 -5.01 -1.22
N GLN A 220 -22.61 -4.29 -2.32
CA GLN A 220 -23.14 -4.67 -3.63
C GLN A 220 -22.48 -5.94 -4.19
N THR A 221 -21.22 -6.22 -3.81
CA THR A 221 -20.47 -7.37 -4.34
C THR A 221 -20.87 -8.71 -3.72
N ILE A 222 -21.58 -8.72 -2.58
CA ILE A 222 -21.95 -9.96 -1.88
C ILE A 222 -22.95 -10.79 -2.71
N ASP A 223 -23.87 -10.13 -3.40
CA ASP A 223 -24.93 -10.81 -4.18
C ASP A 223 -24.37 -11.47 -5.44
N GLU A 224 -23.54 -10.73 -6.16
CA GLU A 224 -22.84 -11.22 -7.34
C GLU A 224 -21.90 -12.38 -6.98
N PHE A 225 -21.13 -12.21 -5.90
CA PHE A 225 -20.30 -13.27 -5.36
C PHE A 225 -21.12 -14.52 -5.01
N TYR A 226 -22.22 -14.37 -4.28
CA TYR A 226 -23.05 -15.48 -3.82
C TYR A 226 -23.60 -16.29 -4.99
N GLU A 227 -24.12 -15.65 -6.04
CA GLU A 227 -24.66 -16.37 -7.21
C GLU A 227 -23.59 -17.19 -7.94
N ILE A 228 -22.34 -16.73 -7.97
CA ILE A 228 -21.21 -17.48 -8.53
C ILE A 228 -20.91 -18.74 -7.72
N ILE A 229 -20.83 -18.63 -6.39
CA ILE A 229 -20.32 -19.70 -5.52
C ILE A 229 -21.41 -20.65 -5.00
N LYS A 230 -22.68 -20.23 -5.00
CA LYS A 230 -23.84 -21.00 -4.50
C LYS A 230 -23.92 -22.45 -5.00
N PRO A 231 -23.66 -22.77 -6.28
CA PRO A 231 -23.68 -24.17 -6.76
C PRO A 231 -22.66 -25.09 -6.06
N HIS A 232 -21.64 -24.52 -5.43
CA HIS A 232 -20.55 -25.24 -4.78
C HIS A 232 -20.69 -25.30 -3.24
N LEU A 233 -21.78 -24.75 -2.68
CA LEU A 233 -22.01 -24.69 -1.24
C LEU A 233 -22.98 -25.77 -0.74
N SER A 234 -22.77 -26.23 0.49
CA SER A 234 -23.76 -27.03 1.21
C SER A 234 -25.01 -26.22 1.52
N GLN A 235 -26.17 -26.88 1.64
CA GLN A 235 -27.44 -26.21 1.96
C GLN A 235 -27.38 -25.45 3.29
N GLN A 236 -26.68 -26.00 4.28
CA GLN A 236 -26.48 -25.35 5.57
C GLN A 236 -25.69 -24.03 5.44
N LEU A 237 -24.60 -24.04 4.66
CA LEU A 237 -23.77 -22.85 4.45
C LEU A 237 -24.50 -21.79 3.62
N GLN A 238 -25.31 -22.19 2.64
CA GLN A 238 -26.19 -21.28 1.90
C GLN A 238 -27.15 -20.54 2.85
N GLN A 239 -27.81 -21.26 3.76
CA GLN A 239 -28.72 -20.65 4.74
C GLN A 239 -28.02 -19.64 5.66
N LYS A 240 -26.81 -19.97 6.14
CA LYS A 240 -25.99 -19.06 6.95
C LYS A 240 -25.61 -17.78 6.19
N ILE A 241 -25.14 -17.91 4.95
CA ILE A 241 -24.76 -16.74 4.14
C ILE A 241 -25.96 -15.82 3.90
N ILE A 242 -27.14 -16.39 3.64
CA ILE A 242 -28.39 -15.62 3.50
C ILE A 242 -28.68 -14.85 4.80
N GLN A 243 -28.61 -15.52 5.96
CA GLN A 243 -28.82 -14.87 7.25
C GLN A 243 -27.82 -13.72 7.49
N LEU A 244 -26.54 -13.94 7.22
CA LEU A 244 -25.50 -12.91 7.41
C LEU A 244 -25.68 -11.72 6.49
N LYS A 245 -26.10 -11.97 5.24
CA LYS A 245 -26.44 -10.90 4.30
C LYS A 245 -27.59 -10.04 4.85
N GLU A 246 -28.63 -10.65 5.40
CA GLU A 246 -29.73 -9.93 6.04
C GLU A 246 -29.24 -9.14 7.28
N GLU A 247 -28.38 -9.73 8.10
CA GLU A 247 -27.75 -9.04 9.24
C GLU A 247 -26.91 -7.83 8.80
N LEU A 248 -26.13 -7.97 7.72
CA LEU A 248 -25.31 -6.90 7.13
C LEU A 248 -26.16 -5.77 6.57
N GLN A 249 -27.24 -6.08 5.86
CA GLN A 249 -28.18 -5.09 5.33
C GLN A 249 -28.88 -4.29 6.44
N ASN A 250 -29.16 -4.95 7.57
CA ASN A 250 -29.79 -4.32 8.73
C ASN A 250 -28.77 -3.62 9.65
N THR A 251 -27.48 -3.89 9.48
CA THR A 251 -26.41 -3.24 10.22
C THR A 251 -26.08 -1.90 9.59
N ASN A 252 -25.87 -0.87 10.41
CA ASN A 252 -25.29 0.37 9.89
C ASN A 252 -23.90 0.04 9.32
N ILE A 253 -23.72 0.11 8.00
CA ILE A 253 -22.48 -0.23 7.27
C ILE A 253 -21.26 0.40 7.93
N SER A 254 -21.42 1.60 8.51
CA SER A 254 -20.35 2.29 9.22
C SER A 254 -19.80 1.47 10.39
N LYS A 255 -20.59 0.60 11.02
CA LYS A 255 -20.14 -0.32 12.08
C LYS A 255 -19.18 -1.42 11.61
N LEU A 256 -19.13 -1.74 10.30
CA LEU A 256 -18.18 -2.73 9.77
C LEU A 256 -16.72 -2.27 9.83
N ILE A 257 -16.53 -0.97 9.99
CA ILE A 257 -15.23 -0.31 9.89
C ILE A 257 -14.99 0.64 11.06
N HIS A 258 -16.03 0.97 11.85
CA HIS A 258 -15.85 1.79 13.01
C HIS A 258 -14.98 1.05 14.03
N PRO A 259 -14.08 1.76 14.70
CA PRO A 259 -13.36 1.23 15.85
C PRO A 259 -14.32 0.61 16.86
N ARG A 260 -14.02 -0.62 17.30
CA ARG A 260 -14.57 -1.12 18.56
C ARG A 260 -14.15 -0.16 19.68
N GLU A 261 -15.06 0.10 20.62
CA GLU A 261 -14.75 0.96 21.76
C GLU A 261 -13.49 0.45 22.49
N ASN A 262 -12.59 1.38 22.81
CA ASN A 262 -11.30 1.14 23.48
C ASN A 262 -10.27 0.29 22.71
N SER A 263 -10.53 -0.10 21.45
CA SER A 263 -9.55 -0.79 20.59
C SER A 263 -8.34 0.10 20.32
N MET A 264 -7.15 -0.52 20.25
CA MET A 264 -5.95 0.11 19.76
C MET A 264 -6.08 0.43 18.26
N LEU A 265 -6.04 1.72 17.92
CA LEU A 265 -6.00 2.19 16.54
C LEU A 265 -4.57 2.52 16.13
N VAL A 266 -4.19 2.04 14.95
CA VAL A 266 -2.88 2.23 14.34
C VAL A 266 -3.05 2.85 12.95
N LEU A 267 -1.95 3.32 12.37
CA LEU A 267 -1.91 3.51 10.92
C LEU A 267 -1.76 2.14 10.27
N ILE A 268 -2.73 1.75 9.45
CA ILE A 268 -2.63 0.58 8.57
C ILE A 268 -2.23 1.04 7.17
N HIS A 269 -1.60 0.16 6.38
CA HIS A 269 -1.24 0.42 4.98
C HIS A 269 -2.47 0.37 4.07
N GLY A 270 -3.36 -0.59 4.32
CA GLY A 270 -4.68 -0.68 3.70
C GLY A 270 -4.75 -1.49 2.40
N ASP A 271 -3.64 -1.63 1.66
CA ASP A 271 -3.44 -2.61 0.56
C ASP A 271 -2.22 -3.50 0.84
N PHE A 272 -2.09 -4.02 2.07
CA PHE A 272 -0.94 -4.81 2.50
C PHE A 272 -1.06 -6.26 2.01
N ARG A 273 -0.54 -6.51 0.81
CA ARG A 273 -0.54 -7.82 0.13
C ARG A 273 0.81 -8.09 -0.53
N THR A 274 1.13 -9.35 -0.78
CA THR A 274 2.37 -9.83 -1.42
C THR A 274 2.78 -9.01 -2.66
N GLY A 275 1.82 -8.62 -3.52
CA GLY A 275 2.12 -7.83 -4.72
C GLY A 275 2.64 -6.41 -4.46
N ASN A 276 2.50 -5.89 -3.24
CA ASN A 276 3.01 -4.60 -2.81
C ASN A 276 4.21 -4.74 -1.85
N ILE A 277 4.76 -5.94 -1.70
CA ILE A 277 5.86 -6.25 -0.81
C ILE A 277 7.06 -6.71 -1.65
N LEU A 278 8.19 -6.03 -1.52
CA LEU A 278 9.44 -6.43 -2.14
C LEU A 278 10.38 -7.03 -1.10
N PHE A 279 11.03 -8.12 -1.49
CA PHE A 279 11.98 -8.87 -0.68
C PHE A 279 13.39 -8.68 -1.21
N LYS A 280 14.37 -8.62 -0.32
CA LYS A 280 15.79 -8.70 -0.63
C LYS A 280 16.39 -9.91 0.06
N TYR A 281 17.14 -10.68 -0.70
CA TYR A 281 17.79 -11.91 -0.26
C TYR A 281 19.29 -11.68 -0.09
N ASP A 282 19.87 -12.32 0.93
CA ASP A 282 21.32 -12.35 1.14
C ASP A 282 21.98 -13.42 0.23
N ASN A 283 23.29 -13.62 0.40
CA ASN A 283 24.04 -14.59 -0.40
C ASN A 283 23.69 -16.07 -0.12
N ASN A 284 22.88 -16.35 0.90
CA ASN A 284 22.40 -17.68 1.27
C ASN A 284 20.92 -17.88 0.90
N ASP A 285 20.37 -17.00 0.06
CA ASP A 285 18.96 -16.98 -0.33
C ASP A 285 17.99 -16.78 0.87
N LEU A 286 18.46 -16.16 1.95
CA LEU A 286 17.63 -15.79 3.10
C LEU A 286 17.18 -14.34 2.98
N ILE A 287 15.90 -14.08 3.31
CA ILE A 287 15.37 -12.71 3.31
C ILE A 287 16.08 -11.90 4.39
N CYS A 288 16.69 -10.79 3.97
CA CYS A 288 17.38 -9.86 4.85
C CYS A 288 16.70 -8.49 4.96
N GLU A 289 15.84 -8.12 3.99
CA GLU A 289 15.11 -6.85 4.04
C GLU A 289 13.79 -6.94 3.28
N VAL A 290 12.80 -6.17 3.75
CA VAL A 290 11.47 -6.04 3.15
C VAL A 290 11.12 -4.57 2.95
N LYS A 291 10.54 -4.24 1.79
CA LYS A 291 10.02 -2.90 1.47
C LYS A 291 8.57 -2.98 1.05
N ILE A 292 7.80 -1.97 1.39
CA ILE A 292 6.37 -1.87 1.14
C ILE A 292 6.13 -0.74 0.13
N LEU A 293 5.34 -1.05 -0.90
CA LEU A 293 4.94 -0.16 -1.96
C LEU A 293 3.47 0.24 -1.82
N ASP A 294 3.09 1.32 -2.52
CA ASP A 294 1.69 1.70 -2.77
C ASP A 294 0.87 2.11 -1.53
N TRP A 295 1.19 3.27 -0.97
CA TRP A 295 0.64 3.76 0.31
C TRP A 295 -0.72 4.47 0.20
N GLN A 296 -1.37 4.37 -0.97
CA GLN A 296 -2.60 5.11 -1.31
C GLN A 296 -3.82 4.77 -0.43
N LEU A 297 -3.81 3.63 0.29
CA LEU A 297 -4.92 3.23 1.16
C LEU A 297 -4.64 3.45 2.66
N THR A 298 -3.54 4.13 2.99
CA THR A 298 -3.10 4.36 4.38
C THR A 298 -4.17 5.06 5.20
N ARG A 299 -4.50 4.51 6.37
CA ARG A 299 -5.59 5.04 7.20
C ARG A 299 -5.46 4.65 8.67
N GLU A 300 -6.16 5.39 9.53
CA GLU A 300 -6.36 5.00 10.93
C GLU A 300 -7.40 3.88 11.03
N ALA A 301 -7.01 2.73 11.60
CA ALA A 301 -7.89 1.57 11.75
C ALA A 301 -7.40 0.61 12.84
N SER A 302 -8.22 -0.41 13.15
CA SER A 302 -7.76 -1.55 13.96
C SER A 302 -6.72 -2.36 13.17
N PRO A 303 -5.62 -2.81 13.82
CA PRO A 303 -4.61 -3.65 13.15
C PRO A 303 -5.17 -4.97 12.61
N VAL A 304 -6.26 -5.47 13.21
CA VAL A 304 -6.93 -6.70 12.78
C VAL A 304 -7.44 -6.61 11.34
N LEU A 305 -7.89 -5.43 10.90
CA LEU A 305 -8.38 -5.24 9.54
C LEU A 305 -7.27 -5.44 8.49
N GLU A 306 -6.04 -5.04 8.80
CA GLU A 306 -4.88 -5.27 7.95
C GLU A 306 -4.41 -6.73 7.98
N LEU A 307 -4.42 -7.36 9.17
CA LEU A 307 -4.08 -8.78 9.32
C LEU A 307 -5.04 -9.68 8.52
N MET A 308 -6.34 -9.45 8.64
CA MET A 308 -7.36 -10.19 7.87
C MET A 308 -7.14 -10.02 6.36
N PHE A 309 -6.86 -8.80 5.91
CA PHE A 309 -6.60 -8.51 4.50
C PHE A 309 -5.35 -9.21 3.98
N PHE A 310 -4.26 -9.15 4.75
CA PHE A 310 -2.99 -9.81 4.42
C PHE A 310 -3.14 -11.32 4.33
N PHE A 311 -3.79 -11.94 5.32
CA PHE A 311 -4.01 -13.38 5.34
C PHE A 311 -4.80 -13.89 4.14
N LEU A 312 -5.78 -13.12 3.66
CA LEU A 312 -6.55 -13.48 2.46
C LEU A 312 -5.76 -13.33 1.16
N ASN A 313 -4.95 -12.29 1.04
CA ASN A 313 -4.29 -11.94 -0.22
C ASN A 313 -2.87 -12.49 -0.36
N SER A 314 -2.30 -13.09 0.68
CA SER A 314 -0.85 -13.38 0.73
C SER A 314 -0.50 -14.75 1.28
N ILE A 315 -1.46 -15.44 1.91
CA ILE A 315 -1.21 -16.72 2.56
C ILE A 315 -2.22 -17.75 2.07
N SER A 316 -1.73 -18.97 1.80
CA SER A 316 -2.60 -20.07 1.41
C SER A 316 -3.57 -20.44 2.55
N ILE A 317 -4.79 -20.85 2.20
CA ILE A 317 -5.77 -21.32 3.19
C ILE A 317 -5.25 -22.51 4.02
N GLU A 318 -4.42 -23.38 3.44
CA GLU A 318 -3.85 -24.53 4.16
C GLU A 318 -2.86 -24.08 5.24
N THR A 319 -2.06 -23.05 4.94
CA THR A 319 -1.17 -22.42 5.91
C THR A 319 -1.97 -21.72 7.01
N ILE A 320 -3.05 -21.01 6.66
CA ILE A 320 -3.92 -20.32 7.63
C ILE A 320 -4.56 -21.33 8.59
N LYS A 321 -5.14 -22.42 8.09
CA LYS A 321 -5.73 -23.49 8.91
C LYS A 321 -4.75 -24.04 9.94
N THR A 322 -3.47 -24.11 9.60
CA THR A 322 -2.44 -24.73 10.43
C THR A 322 -1.73 -23.73 11.36
N HIS A 323 -1.50 -22.50 10.90
CA HIS A 323 -0.54 -21.57 11.52
C HIS A 323 -1.11 -20.18 11.86
N VAL A 324 -2.40 -19.91 11.65
CA VAL A 324 -2.97 -18.57 11.93
C VAL A 324 -2.70 -18.10 13.36
N ASN A 325 -2.82 -19.00 14.36
CA ASN A 325 -2.56 -18.66 15.75
C ASN A 325 -1.07 -18.35 16.00
N ASP A 326 -0.16 -19.10 15.38
CA ASP A 326 1.28 -18.85 15.47
C ASP A 326 1.64 -17.49 14.88
N LEU A 327 1.07 -17.16 13.71
CA LEU A 327 1.28 -15.90 13.02
C LEU A 327 0.71 -14.71 13.81
N LEU A 328 -0.50 -14.84 14.36
CA LEU A 328 -1.12 -13.82 15.20
C LEU A 328 -0.32 -13.59 16.49
N ASN A 329 0.12 -14.66 17.15
CA ASN A 329 0.94 -14.56 18.36
C ASN A 329 2.31 -13.94 18.06
N PHE A 330 2.94 -14.33 16.94
CA PHE A 330 4.19 -13.73 16.49
C PHE A 330 4.03 -12.23 16.23
N TYR A 331 2.99 -11.82 15.49
CA TYR A 331 2.69 -10.41 15.25
C TYR A 331 2.46 -9.66 16.57
N LEU A 332 1.69 -10.23 17.50
CA LEU A 332 1.38 -9.63 18.79
C LEU A 332 2.65 -9.42 19.65
N GLU A 333 3.54 -10.41 19.66
CA GLU A 333 4.84 -10.32 20.32
C GLU A 333 5.67 -9.18 19.71
N LYS A 334 5.81 -9.14 18.38
CA LYS A 334 6.60 -8.09 17.71
C LYS A 334 6.01 -6.71 17.92
N LEU A 335 4.70 -6.56 17.85
CA LEU A 335 4.02 -5.28 18.07
C LEU A 335 4.32 -4.76 19.48
N ASN A 336 4.12 -5.60 20.50
CA ASN A 336 4.34 -5.19 21.89
C ASN A 336 5.81 -4.89 22.18
N ASN A 337 6.75 -5.65 21.61
CA ASN A 337 8.18 -5.34 21.73
C ASN A 337 8.52 -3.97 21.12
N GLU A 338 7.92 -3.62 19.98
CA GLU A 338 8.12 -2.32 19.35
C GLU A 338 7.41 -1.19 20.12
N LEU A 339 6.26 -1.42 20.73
CA LEU A 339 5.63 -0.45 21.63
C LEU A 339 6.51 -0.14 22.85
N ILE A 340 7.12 -1.17 23.45
CA ILE A 340 8.07 -1.02 24.56
C ILE A 340 9.32 -0.26 24.11
N SER A 341 9.91 -0.60 22.95
CA SER A 341 11.10 0.08 22.42
C SER A 341 10.85 1.58 22.19
N LEU A 342 9.61 1.94 21.86
CA LEU A 342 9.15 3.30 21.66
C LEU A 342 8.76 4.06 22.94
N ASN A 343 8.90 3.43 24.12
CA ASN A 343 8.49 3.94 25.44
C ASN A 343 6.97 4.22 25.54
N ILE A 344 6.15 3.33 24.98
CA ILE A 344 4.68 3.41 25.07
C ILE A 344 4.20 2.50 26.19
N ASP A 345 3.53 3.09 27.20
CA ASP A 345 2.90 2.36 28.32
C ASP A 345 1.49 1.85 27.94
N ARG A 346 1.44 1.09 26.84
CA ARG A 346 0.25 0.35 26.38
C ARG A 346 0.71 -0.90 25.66
N SER A 347 0.07 -2.03 25.97
CA SER A 347 0.20 -3.27 25.21
C SER A 347 -1.10 -3.61 24.49
N TYR A 348 -1.01 -4.22 23.31
CA TYR A 348 -2.14 -4.88 22.69
C TYR A 348 -2.21 -6.31 23.21
N SER A 349 -3.26 -6.64 23.97
CA SER A 349 -3.38 -7.96 24.60
C SER A 349 -3.99 -8.99 23.65
N LYS A 350 -3.76 -10.28 23.91
CA LYS A 350 -4.41 -11.37 23.16
C LYS A 350 -5.94 -11.28 23.26
N ALA A 351 -6.48 -10.95 24.42
CA ALA A 351 -7.91 -10.74 24.62
C ALA A 351 -8.46 -9.56 23.80
N GLU A 352 -7.70 -8.47 23.67
CA GLU A 352 -8.08 -7.32 22.83
C GLU A 352 -8.06 -7.67 21.35
N LEU A 353 -7.04 -8.42 20.91
CA LEU A 353 -6.93 -8.95 19.55
C LEU A 353 -8.12 -9.87 19.23
N ASP A 354 -8.44 -10.82 20.11
CA ASP A 354 -9.54 -11.76 19.90
C ASP A 354 -10.90 -11.03 19.89
N ALA A 355 -11.09 -10.03 20.76
CA ALA A 355 -12.28 -9.19 20.75
C ALA A 355 -12.41 -8.37 19.46
N ASP A 356 -11.32 -7.84 18.92
CA ASP A 356 -11.30 -7.14 17.63
C ASP A 356 -11.61 -8.11 16.48
N MET A 357 -11.03 -9.31 16.46
CA MET A 357 -11.33 -10.35 15.46
C MET A 357 -12.82 -10.71 15.44
N ILE A 358 -13.43 -10.88 16.62
CA ILE A 358 -14.88 -11.15 16.73
C ILE A 358 -15.70 -9.95 16.26
N TYR A 359 -15.32 -8.74 16.66
CA TYR A 359 -16.03 -7.52 16.28
C TYR A 359 -16.03 -7.31 14.76
N TYR A 360 -14.90 -7.57 14.10
CA TYR A 360 -14.74 -7.41 12.66
C TYR A 360 -15.09 -8.67 11.84
N LYS A 361 -15.73 -9.69 12.41
CA LYS A 361 -16.07 -10.94 11.70
C LYS A 361 -16.90 -10.71 10.43
N TYR A 362 -17.85 -9.78 10.48
CA TYR A 362 -18.70 -9.43 9.34
C TYR A 362 -17.91 -8.69 8.24
N ARG A 363 -16.93 -7.87 8.66
CA ARG A 363 -16.00 -7.26 7.72
C ARG A 363 -15.07 -8.30 7.10
N TYR A 364 -14.70 -9.33 7.85
CA TYR A 364 -13.89 -10.42 7.32
C TYR A 364 -14.62 -11.20 6.24
N PHE A 365 -15.90 -11.51 6.47
CA PHE A 365 -16.77 -12.12 5.48
C PHE A 365 -16.93 -11.24 4.22
N ASP A 366 -17.21 -9.95 4.40
CA ASP A 366 -17.31 -8.97 3.31
C ASP A 366 -16.02 -8.88 2.48
N LEU A 367 -14.84 -8.92 3.14
CA LEU A 367 -13.55 -8.99 2.46
C LEU A 367 -13.38 -10.28 1.64
N VAL A 368 -13.77 -11.43 2.17
CA VAL A 368 -13.76 -12.70 1.42
C VAL A 368 -14.63 -12.58 0.16
N CYS A 369 -15.85 -12.07 0.28
CA CYS A 369 -16.74 -11.89 -0.85
C CYS A 369 -16.13 -10.98 -1.93
N GLY A 370 -15.70 -9.77 -1.56
CA GLY A 370 -15.18 -8.80 -2.52
C GLY A 370 -13.86 -9.22 -3.18
N ILE A 371 -12.95 -9.85 -2.44
CA ILE A 371 -11.66 -10.31 -3.00
C ILE A 371 -11.89 -11.45 -4.00
N PHE A 372 -12.65 -12.47 -3.62
CA PHE A 372 -12.85 -13.63 -4.48
C PHE A 372 -13.76 -13.33 -5.67
N GLU A 373 -14.79 -12.49 -5.52
CA GLU A 373 -15.59 -12.00 -6.65
C GLU A 373 -14.69 -11.36 -7.71
N ARG A 374 -13.86 -10.40 -7.30
CA ARG A 374 -12.91 -9.74 -8.21
C ARG A 374 -11.95 -10.73 -8.86
N MET A 375 -11.36 -11.65 -8.09
CA MET A 375 -10.44 -12.66 -8.63
C MET A 375 -11.12 -13.57 -9.65
N ILE A 376 -12.36 -13.99 -9.39
CA ILE A 376 -13.13 -14.87 -10.28
C ILE A 376 -13.51 -14.13 -11.58
N ASN A 377 -13.91 -12.87 -11.48
CA ASN A 377 -14.34 -12.09 -12.63
C ASN A 377 -13.18 -11.63 -13.53
N LEU A 378 -11.98 -11.46 -12.96
CA LEU A 378 -10.76 -11.13 -13.72
C LEU A 378 -10.04 -12.37 -14.28
N ALA A 379 -10.38 -13.57 -13.81
CA ALA A 379 -9.78 -14.80 -14.31
C ALA A 379 -10.35 -15.19 -15.69
N GLU A 380 -9.46 -15.59 -16.59
CA GLU A 380 -9.87 -16.26 -17.83
C GLU A 380 -10.72 -17.51 -17.50
N PRO A 381 -11.80 -17.77 -18.27
CA PRO A 381 -12.63 -18.96 -18.06
C PRO A 381 -11.80 -20.26 -18.10
N GLY A 382 -12.10 -21.18 -17.18
CA GLY A 382 -11.43 -22.47 -17.06
C GLY A 382 -10.69 -22.63 -15.74
N THR A 383 -9.54 -23.31 -15.77
CA THR A 383 -8.85 -23.83 -14.57
C THR A 383 -8.51 -22.76 -13.53
N LYS A 384 -8.12 -21.56 -13.96
CA LYS A 384 -7.78 -20.46 -13.04
C LYS A 384 -9.00 -19.92 -12.31
N ARG A 385 -10.10 -19.72 -13.04
CA ARG A 385 -11.39 -19.29 -12.47
C ARG A 385 -11.94 -20.33 -11.48
N ASP A 386 -11.89 -21.61 -11.85
CA ASP A 386 -12.35 -22.71 -11.00
C ASP A 386 -11.53 -22.82 -9.71
N SER A 387 -10.22 -22.58 -9.80
CA SER A 387 -9.32 -22.54 -8.63
C SER A 387 -9.70 -21.44 -7.63
N TYR A 388 -10.07 -20.25 -8.12
CA TYR A 388 -10.55 -19.17 -7.26
C TYR A 388 -11.90 -19.47 -6.63
N ILE A 389 -12.84 -20.07 -7.37
CA ILE A 389 -14.13 -20.53 -6.82
C ILE A 389 -13.89 -21.54 -5.70
N PHE A 390 -13.05 -22.54 -5.94
CA PHE A 390 -12.74 -23.57 -4.95
C PHE A 390 -12.05 -23.00 -3.71
N SER A 391 -11.14 -22.05 -3.90
CA SER A 391 -10.48 -21.34 -2.80
C SER A 391 -11.47 -20.51 -1.98
N ALA A 392 -12.40 -19.82 -2.63
CA ALA A 392 -13.47 -19.07 -1.96
C ALA A 392 -14.33 -19.99 -1.09
N VAL A 393 -14.72 -21.16 -1.60
CA VAL A 393 -15.49 -22.17 -0.84
C VAL A 393 -14.70 -22.70 0.35
N LYS A 394 -13.39 -22.94 0.21
CA LYS A 394 -12.53 -23.33 1.34
C LYS A 394 -12.47 -22.28 2.43
N TRP A 395 -12.36 -21.00 2.05
CA TRP A 395 -12.39 -19.88 2.98
C TRP A 395 -13.73 -19.78 3.72
N LEU A 396 -14.85 -19.87 3.01
CA LEU A 396 -16.18 -19.83 3.63
C LEU A 396 -16.39 -20.98 4.63
N ASN A 397 -15.94 -22.20 4.29
CA ASN A 397 -15.98 -23.33 5.22
C ASN A 397 -15.10 -23.06 6.45
N TYR A 398 -13.89 -22.54 6.27
CA TYR A 398 -13.00 -22.17 7.38
C TYR A 398 -13.64 -21.12 8.30
N LEU A 399 -14.23 -20.06 7.75
CA LEU A 399 -14.93 -19.05 8.54
C LEU A 399 -16.09 -19.65 9.34
N ASN A 400 -16.83 -20.58 8.73
CA ASN A 400 -17.95 -21.27 9.34
C ASN A 400 -17.51 -22.22 10.47
N GLU A 401 -16.43 -22.98 10.27
CA GLU A 401 -15.85 -23.90 11.25
C GLU A 401 -15.31 -23.17 12.49
N ASN A 402 -14.91 -21.91 12.34
CA ASN A 402 -14.36 -21.08 13.41
C ASN A 402 -15.39 -20.08 13.97
N GLU A 403 -16.69 -20.28 13.69
CA GLU A 403 -17.79 -19.44 14.16
C GLU A 403 -17.65 -17.94 13.83
N ILE A 404 -16.88 -17.63 12.78
CA ILE A 404 -16.76 -16.27 12.23
C ILE A 404 -18.04 -15.94 11.45
N ILE A 405 -18.64 -16.95 10.79
CA ILE A 405 -19.91 -16.86 10.04
C ILE A 405 -20.94 -17.93 10.42
#